data_AF-A0A7S3A691-F1
#
_entry.id   AF-A0A7S3A691-F1
#
_cell.length_a   1.000
_cell.length_b   1.000
_cell.length_c   1.000
_cell.angle_alpha   90.00
_cell.angle_beta   90.00
_cell.angle_gamma   90.00
#
_symmetry.space_group_name_H-M   'P 1'
#
loop_
_entity.id
_entity.type
_entity.pdbx_description
1 polymer ?
#
loop_
_entity_poly.entity_id
_entity_poly.type
_entity_poly.pdbx_seq_one_letter_code
_entity_poly.pdbx_strand_id
1 'polypeptide(L)'
;NQLQVEPLLSKESVKEALSSFQLPTSRQLTNYSAALKGCDAVLSSGNGNAVQLFIFITDGPPSTGAQNPGILRGFARDMKNVGVSIVSIAAEQAVTESTLEILNDISSAA
;
A
#
# COMPACT_ATOMS: atom_id res chain seq x y z
N ASN A 1 12.76 31.08 -4.53
CA ASN A 1 11.39 30.54 -4.45
C ASN A 1 11.39 29.19 -3.76
N GLN A 2 11.23 29.17 -2.44
CA GLN A 2 10.93 27.94 -1.72
C GLN A 2 9.42 27.74 -1.81
N LEU A 3 8.98 26.72 -2.54
CA LEU A 3 7.59 26.27 -2.53
C LEU A 3 7.30 25.74 -1.12
N GLN A 4 6.48 26.46 -0.35
CA GLN A 4 5.89 25.93 0.87
C GLN A 4 4.89 24.85 0.46
N VAL A 5 5.25 23.59 0.69
CA VAL A 5 4.35 22.45 0.51
C VAL A 5 3.54 22.34 1.80
N GLU A 6 2.31 22.85 1.77
CA GLU A 6 1.35 22.66 2.86
C GLU A 6 0.99 21.16 2.98
N PRO A 7 0.96 20.58 4.19
CA PRO A 7 0.56 19.19 4.37
C PRO A 7 -0.89 18.97 3.92
N LEU A 8 -1.13 17.94 3.11
CA LEU A 8 -2.47 17.55 2.66
C LEU A 8 -3.45 17.22 3.82
N LEU A 9 -2.91 16.81 4.97
CA LEU A 9 -3.64 16.50 6.19
C LEU A 9 -2.85 17.01 7.40
N SER A 10 -3.54 17.55 8.40
CA SER A 10 -2.93 17.88 9.69
C SER A 10 -2.59 16.61 10.47
N LYS A 11 -1.63 16.71 11.40
CA LYS A 11 -1.27 15.57 12.28
C LYS A 11 -2.45 15.13 13.12
N GLU A 12 -3.30 16.07 13.50
CA GLU A 12 -4.52 15.88 14.28
C GLU A 12 -5.56 15.08 13.49
N SER A 13 -5.79 15.42 12.22
CA SER A 13 -6.68 14.67 11.34
C SER A 13 -6.21 13.23 11.11
N VAL A 14 -4.90 13.01 10.99
CA VAL A 14 -4.33 11.66 10.88
C VAL A 14 -4.56 10.86 12.18
N LYS A 15 -4.34 11.47 13.35
CA LYS A 15 -4.59 10.82 14.65
C LYS A 15 -6.06 10.47 14.83
N GLU A 16 -6.97 11.36 14.45
CA GLU A 16 -8.40 11.13 14.52
C GLU A 16 -8.81 9.96 13.63
N ALA A 17 -8.37 9.94 12.37
CA ALA A 17 -8.63 8.85 11.44
C ALA A 17 -8.12 7.50 11.99
N LEU A 18 -6.88 7.47 12.51
CA LEU A 18 -6.30 6.26 13.12
C LEU A 18 -7.06 5.82 14.38
N SER A 19 -7.53 6.76 15.20
CA SER A 19 -8.32 6.45 16.40
C SER A 19 -9.73 5.93 16.09
N SER A 20 -10.29 6.32 14.94
CA SER A 20 -11.60 5.87 14.46
C SER A 20 -11.53 4.55 13.68
N PHE A 21 -10.33 4.09 13.32
CA PHE A 21 -10.14 2.87 12.57
C PHE A 21 -10.55 1.66 13.41
N GLN A 22 -11.52 0.89 12.92
CA GLN A 22 -11.96 -0.35 13.53
C GLN A 22 -11.62 -1.52 12.61
N LEU A 23 -10.87 -2.48 13.13
CA LEU A 23 -10.73 -3.77 12.45
C LEU A 23 -12.11 -4.44 12.40
N PRO A 24 -12.47 -5.07 11.27
CA PRO A 24 -13.70 -5.83 11.19
C PRO A 24 -13.75 -6.91 12.28
N THR A 25 -14.91 -7.11 12.89
CA THR A 25 -15.11 -8.11 13.95
C THR A 25 -15.15 -9.56 13.45
N SER A 26 -15.15 -9.76 12.13
CA SER A 26 -15.05 -11.06 11.47
C SER A 26 -13.95 -11.05 10.41
N ARG A 27 -13.35 -12.23 10.16
CA ARG A 27 -12.29 -12.39 9.16
C ARG A 27 -12.85 -12.05 7.79
N GLN A 28 -12.48 -10.89 7.25
CA GLN A 28 -12.84 -10.47 5.90
C GLN A 28 -11.85 -11.00 4.87
N LEU A 29 -12.26 -10.92 3.60
CA LEU A 29 -11.39 -11.26 2.49
C LEU A 29 -10.35 -10.15 2.30
N THR A 30 -9.09 -10.54 2.17
CA THR A 30 -7.96 -9.65 1.91
C THR A 30 -7.79 -9.54 0.41
N ASN A 31 -7.88 -8.31 -0.13
CA ASN A 31 -7.78 -8.03 -1.56
C ASN A 31 -6.66 -7.03 -1.85
N TYR A 32 -5.51 -7.54 -2.29
CA TYR A 32 -4.36 -6.70 -2.58
C TYR A 32 -4.60 -5.82 -3.81
N SER A 33 -5.22 -6.34 -4.87
CA SER A 33 -5.53 -5.53 -6.06
C SER A 33 -6.36 -4.29 -5.76
N ALA A 34 -7.35 -4.40 -4.87
CA ALA A 34 -8.19 -3.27 -4.48
C ALA A 34 -7.40 -2.22 -3.69
N ALA A 35 -6.53 -2.65 -2.78
CA ALA A 35 -5.64 -1.75 -2.04
C ALA A 35 -4.71 -0.97 -2.98
N LEU A 36 -4.15 -1.65 -3.99
CA LEU A 36 -3.27 -1.02 -4.99
C LEU A 36 -4.01 -0.02 -5.88
N LYS A 37 -5.23 -0.34 -6.34
CA LYS A 37 -6.07 0.62 -7.09
C LYS A 37 -6.38 1.89 -6.29
N GLY A 38 -6.53 1.78 -4.97
CA GLY A 38 -6.65 2.94 -4.09
C GLY A 38 -5.43 3.86 -4.15
N CYS A 39 -4.23 3.28 -4.29
CA CYS A 39 -2.99 4.04 -4.42
C CYS A 39 -2.90 4.77 -5.76
N ASP A 40 -3.24 4.09 -6.87
CA ASP A 40 -3.29 4.70 -8.20
C ASP A 40 -4.25 5.88 -8.25
N ALA A 41 -5.40 5.78 -7.56
CA ALA A 41 -6.36 6.87 -7.45
C ALA A 41 -5.79 8.09 -6.72
N VAL A 42 -5.02 7.88 -5.64
CA VAL A 42 -4.33 8.97 -4.92
C VAL A 42 -3.29 9.64 -5.81
N LEU A 43 -2.49 8.87 -6.55
CA LEU A 43 -1.49 9.41 -7.47
C LEU A 43 -2.13 10.21 -8.61
N SER A 44 -3.25 9.69 -9.14
CA SER A 44 -3.98 10.31 -10.25
C SER A 44 -4.77 11.57 -9.84
N SER A 45 -5.01 11.79 -8.54
CA SER A 45 -5.80 12.91 -8.01
C SER A 45 -5.11 14.29 -8.07
N GLY A 46 -3.98 14.41 -8.78
CA GLY A 46 -3.20 15.66 -8.91
C GLY A 46 -2.15 15.87 -7.82
N ASN A 47 -2.11 14.98 -6.82
CA ASN A 47 -1.10 14.96 -5.74
C ASN A 47 0.05 13.99 -6.00
N GLY A 48 0.12 13.37 -7.19
CA GLY A 48 1.10 12.34 -7.54
C GLY A 48 2.55 12.74 -7.30
N ASN A 49 2.90 14.02 -7.47
CA ASN A 49 4.27 14.51 -7.23
C ASN A 49 4.65 14.61 -5.74
N ALA A 50 3.68 14.52 -4.81
CA ALA A 50 3.91 14.62 -3.38
C ALA A 50 4.05 13.25 -2.70
N VAL A 51 3.55 12.18 -3.33
CA VAL A 51 3.65 10.82 -2.78
C VAL A 51 5.02 10.26 -3.13
N GLN A 52 5.79 9.91 -2.09
CA GLN A 52 7.13 9.34 -2.25
C GLN A 52 7.22 7.91 -1.72
N LEU A 53 6.25 7.50 -0.91
CA LEU A 53 6.27 6.24 -0.19
C LEU A 53 4.87 5.66 -0.07
N PHE A 54 4.76 4.38 -0.41
CA PHE A 54 3.63 3.54 -0.07
C PHE A 54 4.06 2.49 0.96
N ILE A 55 3.35 2.41 2.09
CA ILE A 55 3.58 1.39 3.12
C ILE A 55 2.46 0.37 3.04
N PHE A 56 2.82 -0.86 2.70
CA PHE A 56 1.91 -1.99 2.59
C PHE A 56 2.06 -2.90 3.80
N ILE A 57 0.99 -3.09 4.59
CA ILE A 57 1.01 -3.87 5.83
C ILE A 57 0.05 -5.05 5.69
N THR A 58 0.52 -6.26 5.97
CA THR A 58 -0.30 -7.47 5.90
C THR A 58 0.16 -8.54 6.88
N ASP A 59 -0.77 -9.35 7.38
CA ASP A 59 -0.50 -10.49 8.25
C ASP A 59 -0.57 -11.84 7.51
N GLY A 60 -0.94 -11.88 6.23
CA GLY A 60 -1.07 -13.13 5.47
C GLY A 60 -1.40 -12.89 3.99
N PRO A 61 -1.40 -13.93 3.14
CA PRO A 61 -1.58 -13.78 1.70
C PRO A 61 -2.99 -13.24 1.33
N PRO A 62 -3.17 -12.70 0.11
CA PRO A 62 -4.48 -12.25 -0.34
C PRO A 62 -5.44 -13.44 -0.46
N SER A 63 -6.64 -13.33 0.13
CA SER A 63 -7.67 -14.37 0.00
C SER A 63 -8.60 -14.14 -1.20
N THR A 64 -8.57 -12.95 -1.80
CA THR A 64 -9.17 -12.63 -3.11
C THR A 64 -8.34 -11.56 -3.80
N GLY A 65 -8.53 -11.32 -5.11
CA GLY A 65 -7.94 -10.16 -5.82
C GLY A 65 -6.42 -10.04 -5.72
N ALA A 66 -5.72 -10.39 -6.81
CA ALA A 66 -4.27 -10.61 -6.90
C ALA A 66 -3.76 -11.89 -6.22
N GLN A 67 -4.37 -13.02 -6.53
CA GLN A 67 -3.64 -14.31 -6.47
C GLN A 67 -2.60 -14.45 -7.59
N ASN A 68 -2.62 -13.55 -8.60
CA ASN A 68 -1.64 -13.53 -9.68
C ASN A 68 -0.49 -12.56 -9.32
N PRO A 69 0.74 -13.06 -9.09
CA PRO A 69 1.89 -12.24 -8.76
C PRO A 69 2.26 -11.21 -9.85
N GLY A 70 1.86 -11.44 -11.09
CA GLY A 70 2.08 -10.51 -12.20
C GLY A 70 1.39 -9.14 -12.02
N ILE A 71 0.23 -9.10 -11.36
CA ILE A 71 -0.49 -7.85 -11.09
C ILE A 71 0.26 -7.02 -10.06
N LEU A 72 0.75 -7.65 -8.99
CA LEU A 72 1.48 -7.00 -7.91
C LEU A 72 2.84 -6.46 -8.41
N ARG A 73 3.53 -7.24 -9.24
CA ARG A 73 4.78 -6.81 -9.90
C ARG A 73 4.55 -5.65 -10.88
N GLY A 74 3.45 -5.68 -11.64
CA GLY A 74 3.08 -4.59 -12.54
C GLY A 74 2.91 -3.28 -11.77
N PHE A 75 2.09 -3.30 -10.71
CA PHE A 75 1.91 -2.14 -9.85
C PHE A 75 3.22 -1.64 -9.25
N ALA A 76 4.04 -2.52 -8.68
CA ALA A 76 5.31 -2.12 -8.08
C ALA A 76 6.24 -1.41 -9.06
N ARG A 77 6.30 -1.91 -10.30
CA ARG A 77 7.04 -1.28 -11.39
C ARG A 77 6.46 0.09 -11.77
N ASP A 78 5.13 0.20 -11.84
CA ASP A 78 4.46 1.45 -12.19
C ASP A 78 4.73 2.52 -11.11
N MET A 79 4.69 2.15 -9.83
CA MET A 79 5.05 3.03 -8.71
C MET A 79 6.50 3.51 -8.80
N LYS A 80 7.44 2.59 -9.05
CA LYS A 80 8.86 2.95 -9.25
C LYS A 80 9.04 3.94 -10.40
N ASN A 81 8.37 3.70 -11.52
CA ASN A 81 8.49 4.55 -12.71
C ASN A 81 8.02 5.99 -12.46
N VAL A 82 7.11 6.19 -11.50
CA VAL A 82 6.66 7.53 -11.08
C VAL A 82 7.38 8.05 -9.83
N GLY A 83 8.45 7.39 -9.40
CA GLY A 83 9.30 7.84 -8.29
C GLY A 83 8.77 7.52 -6.89
N VAL A 84 7.82 6.60 -6.77
CA VAL A 84 7.24 6.16 -5.50
C VAL A 84 7.93 4.89 -5.02
N SER A 85 8.43 4.90 -3.78
CA SER A 85 8.98 3.71 -3.12
C SER A 85 7.88 2.87 -2.47
N ILE A 86 8.03 1.55 -2.44
CA ILE A 86 7.13 0.65 -1.72
C ILE A 86 7.89 -0.01 -0.57
N VAL A 87 7.32 0.05 0.64
CA VAL A 87 7.78 -0.70 1.81
C VAL A 87 6.71 -1.70 2.20
N SER A 88 7.08 -2.97 2.26
CA SER A 88 6.19 -4.06 2.67
C SER A 88 6.52 -4.53 4.08
N ILE A 89 5.50 -4.58 4.94
CA ILE A 89 5.60 -5.00 6.34
C ILE A 89 4.73 -6.24 6.53
N ALA A 90 5.37 -7.34 6.93
CA ALA A 90 4.71 -8.59 7.28
C ALA A 90 4.49 -8.63 8.81
N ALA A 91 3.24 -8.64 9.26
CA ALA A 91 2.89 -8.68 10.68
C ALA A 91 2.89 -10.13 11.20
N GLU A 92 3.64 -10.38 12.28
CA GLU A 92 4.24 -11.68 12.67
C GLU A 92 3.30 -12.88 12.91
N GLN A 93 1.96 -12.74 12.90
CA GLN A 93 1.09 -13.85 13.31
C GLN A 93 0.69 -14.83 12.19
N ALA A 94 0.84 -14.51 10.91
CA ALA A 94 0.46 -15.43 9.82
C ALA A 94 1.30 -15.28 8.53
N VAL A 95 2.56 -14.85 8.67
CA VAL A 95 3.49 -14.77 7.55
C VAL A 95 3.83 -16.19 7.07
N THR A 96 3.24 -16.57 5.94
CA THR A 96 3.56 -17.83 5.27
C THR A 96 4.69 -17.64 4.26
N GLU A 97 5.32 -18.71 3.79
CA GLU A 97 6.27 -18.63 2.66
C GLU A 97 5.64 -17.93 1.45
N SER A 98 4.37 -18.25 1.16
CA SER A 98 3.61 -17.57 0.09
C SER A 98 3.47 -16.05 0.33
N THR A 99 3.33 -15.61 1.58
CA THR A 99 3.32 -14.18 1.92
C THR A 99 4.68 -13.55 1.59
N LEU A 100 5.77 -14.19 2.02
CA LEU A 100 7.13 -13.67 1.79
C LEU A 100 7.50 -13.64 0.30
N GLU A 101 7.12 -14.66 -0.46
CA GLU A 101 7.32 -14.70 -1.92
C GLU A 101 6.61 -13.53 -2.60
N ILE A 102 5.36 -13.27 -2.23
CA ILE A 102 4.59 -12.13 -2.77
C ILE A 102 5.24 -10.80 -2.41
N LEU A 103 5.68 -10.62 -1.17
CA LEU A 103 6.33 -9.38 -0.74
C LEU A 103 7.69 -9.18 -1.42
N ASN A 104 8.49 -10.24 -1.57
CA ASN A 104 9.75 -10.20 -2.31
C ASN A 104 9.53 -9.90 -3.81
N ASP A 105 8.48 -10.44 -4.40
CA ASP A 105 8.09 -10.14 -5.77
C ASP A 105 7.74 -8.65 -5.95
N ILE A 106 7.04 -8.06 -4.99
CA ILE A 106 6.75 -6.62 -4.98
C ILE A 106 8.05 -5.81 -4.82
N SER A 107 8.89 -6.16 -3.84
CA SER A 107 10.13 -5.44 -3.57
C SER A 107 11.16 -5.52 -4.70
N SER A 108 11.22 -6.64 -5.44
CA SER A 108 12.16 -6.81 -6.57
C SER A 108 11.72 -6.06 -7.84
N ALA A 109 10.44 -5.76 -7.97
CA ALA A 109 9.88 -5.00 -9.09
C ALA A 109 9.90 -3.48 -8.85
N ALA A 110 9.92 -3.05 -7.58
CA ALA A 110 10.04 -1.65 -7.15
C ALA A 110 11.46 -1.10 -7.28
#